data_AF-A0A7J8YKP0-F1
#
_entry.id   AF-A0A7J8YKP0-F1
#
_cell.length_a   1.000
_cell.length_b   1.000
_cell.length_c   1.000
_cell.angle_alpha   90.00
_cell.angle_beta   90.00
_cell.angle_gamma   90.00
#
_symmetry.space_group_name_H-M   'P 1'
#
loop_
_entity.id
_entity.type
_entity.pdbx_description
1 polymer ?
#
loop_
_entity_poly.entity_id
_entity_poly.type
_entity_poly.pdbx_seq_one_letter_code
_entity_poly.pdbx_strand_id
1 'polypeptide(L)'
;MVGTPATPLCKVQRTPAMTPGGGPKVREEKILVTVRMRPLNQREQAMYDLIAWDCVDDHTIVFKNPNHERPANQYSFDRVFDPSSSTRKVYEDGAKDVALSALTGINATIFAYGQTSSGKTFTMRGITENAVKDIYEHIKNTQEREFVLKLSAMEIYNETVVDLLNRDSGCLRLLDDPEKGTIVEKLVEEVVKDSQHLKHLIGICEAQRQVGETALNDKSSRSHQIIRLTIESSLRENAECVKSFLASLNLVDLAGSERVSQTNADGVRLKEGSHINRSLLTLTTVIRKLSSGGKKSGHIPYRDSKLTRILQNSLGGNARTAIICTISPALSHVEQTRNTLTFATSAKEVINNAHVNMIISDKRLVKHLQKEVARLEAKLRTPEPTSASCLQSLLMEKELKIQE
;
A
#
# COMPACT_ATOMS: atom_id res chain seq x y z
N MET A 1 -14.19 -26.85 -54.74
CA MET A 1 -13.55 -25.62 -54.26
C MET A 1 -13.09 -25.87 -52.84
N VAL A 2 -11.78 -25.94 -52.66
CA VAL A 2 -11.10 -26.40 -51.45
C VAL A 2 -11.01 -25.25 -50.46
N GLY A 3 -11.50 -25.46 -49.24
CA GLY A 3 -11.46 -24.48 -48.16
C GLY A 3 -10.05 -24.36 -47.57
N THR A 4 -9.56 -23.13 -47.45
CA THR A 4 -8.36 -22.77 -46.71
C THR A 4 -8.70 -22.47 -45.25
N PRO A 5 -7.93 -22.97 -44.26
CA PRO A 5 -8.17 -22.70 -42.84
C PRO A 5 -7.59 -21.34 -42.43
N ALA A 6 -8.37 -20.59 -41.64
CA ALA A 6 -7.98 -19.30 -41.07
C ALA A 6 -7.13 -19.48 -39.80
N THR A 7 -5.94 -18.88 -39.79
CA THR A 7 -5.03 -18.80 -38.64
C THR A 7 -5.45 -17.66 -37.69
N PRO A 8 -5.44 -17.85 -36.35
CA PRO A 8 -5.82 -16.80 -35.41
C PRO A 8 -4.71 -15.73 -35.25
N LEU A 9 -5.11 -14.45 -35.32
CA LEU A 9 -4.26 -13.28 -35.09
C LEU A 9 -3.91 -13.14 -33.59
N CYS A 10 -2.72 -13.57 -33.22
CA CYS A 10 -2.10 -13.24 -31.92
C CYS A 10 -1.61 -11.78 -31.95
N LYS A 11 -2.32 -10.86 -31.30
CA LYS A 11 -1.85 -9.48 -31.09
C LYS A 11 -0.83 -9.45 -29.95
N VAL A 12 0.44 -9.62 -30.30
CA VAL A 12 1.57 -9.32 -29.42
C VAL A 12 1.60 -7.81 -29.14
N GLN A 13 1.35 -7.42 -27.89
CA GLN A 13 1.48 -6.05 -27.42
C GLN A 13 2.97 -5.68 -27.39
N ARG A 14 3.43 -4.96 -28.42
CA ARG A 14 4.80 -4.41 -28.45
C ARG A 14 4.90 -3.27 -27.43
N THR A 15 5.84 -3.40 -26.50
CA THR A 15 6.26 -2.33 -25.59
C THR A 15 6.79 -1.13 -26.40
N PRO A 16 6.29 0.10 -26.21
CA PRO A 16 6.85 1.27 -26.88
C PRO A 16 8.21 1.64 -26.27
N ALA A 17 9.18 1.88 -27.15
CA ALA A 17 10.52 2.35 -26.80
C ALA A 17 10.46 3.70 -26.08
N MET A 18 11.15 3.81 -24.95
CA MET A 18 11.25 5.04 -24.17
C MET A 18 12.33 5.97 -24.75
N THR A 19 11.94 7.16 -25.17
CA THR A 19 12.84 8.28 -25.47
C THR A 19 13.45 8.83 -24.16
N PRO A 20 14.76 9.09 -24.08
CA PRO A 20 15.39 9.61 -22.86
C PRO A 20 15.20 11.13 -22.78
N GLY A 21 14.41 11.63 -21.82
CA GLY A 21 14.27 13.08 -21.61
C GLY A 21 13.11 13.58 -20.75
N GLY A 22 12.23 12.71 -20.23
CA GLY A 22 11.18 13.11 -19.29
C GLY A 22 11.54 12.69 -17.87
N GLY A 23 11.60 13.63 -16.92
CA GLY A 23 11.55 13.30 -15.49
C GLY A 23 10.34 12.42 -15.16
N PRO A 24 10.32 11.71 -14.02
CA PRO A 24 9.25 10.78 -13.70
C PRO A 24 7.90 11.50 -13.73
N LYS A 25 7.06 11.18 -14.74
CA LYS A 25 5.68 11.68 -14.81
C LYS A 25 4.94 11.14 -13.59
N VAL A 26 4.61 12.02 -12.65
CA VAL A 26 3.70 11.73 -11.54
C VAL A 26 2.38 11.28 -12.15
N ARG A 27 2.00 10.01 -11.90
CA ARG A 27 0.71 9.49 -12.34
C ARG A 27 -0.29 9.71 -11.21
N GLU A 28 -1.29 10.54 -11.48
CA GLU A 28 -2.47 10.64 -10.64
C GLU A 28 -3.25 9.33 -10.80
N GLU A 29 -3.36 8.56 -9.73
CA GLU A 29 -4.04 7.27 -9.71
C GLU A 29 -5.15 7.30 -8.64
N LYS A 30 -6.37 6.90 -9.02
CA LYS A 30 -7.47 6.77 -8.05
C LYS A 30 -7.23 5.57 -7.13
N ILE A 31 -7.73 5.66 -5.91
CA ILE A 31 -7.76 4.51 -4.99
C ILE A 31 -8.64 3.41 -5.59
N LEU A 32 -8.12 2.18 -5.64
CA LEU A 32 -8.88 1.01 -6.06
C LEU A 32 -9.83 0.59 -4.94
N VAL A 33 -11.13 0.59 -5.20
CA VAL A 33 -12.15 0.24 -4.21
C VAL A 33 -12.94 -0.97 -4.67
N THR A 34 -12.86 -2.04 -3.89
CA THR A 34 -13.62 -3.27 -4.11
C THR A 34 -14.56 -3.54 -2.95
N VAL A 35 -15.67 -4.22 -3.22
CA VAL A 35 -16.65 -4.65 -2.22
C VAL A 35 -16.68 -6.16 -2.18
N ARG A 36 -16.63 -6.75 -0.98
CA ARG A 36 -16.76 -8.19 -0.77
C ARG A 36 -17.95 -8.48 0.14
N MET A 37 -18.97 -9.13 -0.40
CA MET A 37 -20.10 -9.64 0.37
C MET A 37 -19.80 -11.05 0.86
N ARG A 38 -19.89 -11.29 2.17
CA ARG A 38 -19.77 -12.64 2.72
C ARG A 38 -21.11 -13.39 2.64
N PRO A 39 -21.15 -14.73 2.75
CA PRO A 39 -22.40 -15.45 3.00
C PRO A 39 -22.97 -15.13 4.39
N LEU A 40 -24.25 -15.46 4.62
CA LEU A 40 -24.87 -15.39 5.95
C LEU A 40 -24.09 -16.28 6.93
N ASN A 41 -23.82 -15.76 8.11
CA ASN A 41 -23.14 -16.52 9.17
C ASN A 41 -24.14 -17.42 9.92
N GLN A 42 -23.63 -18.34 10.74
CA GLN A 42 -24.47 -19.31 11.47
C GLN A 42 -25.52 -18.64 12.38
N ARG A 43 -25.21 -17.48 12.99
CA ARG A 43 -26.14 -16.75 13.86
C ARG A 43 -27.26 -16.09 13.07
N GLU A 44 -26.92 -15.45 11.95
CA GLU A 44 -27.89 -14.84 11.03
C GLU A 44 -28.81 -15.92 10.42
N GLN A 45 -28.26 -17.08 10.05
CA GLN A 45 -29.06 -18.22 9.57
C GLN A 45 -30.00 -18.75 10.66
N ALA A 46 -29.52 -18.90 11.90
CA ALA A 46 -30.34 -19.35 13.03
C ALA A 46 -31.47 -18.36 13.38
N MET A 47 -31.28 -17.08 13.11
CA MET A 47 -32.29 -16.04 13.27
C MET A 47 -33.21 -15.88 12.04
N TYR A 48 -33.05 -16.71 11.00
CA TYR A 48 -33.77 -16.60 9.73
C TYR A 48 -33.68 -15.19 9.12
N ASP A 49 -32.50 -14.57 9.21
CA ASP A 49 -32.28 -13.23 8.67
C ASP A 49 -32.37 -13.23 7.14
N LEU A 50 -32.95 -12.16 6.59
CA LEU A 50 -33.20 -12.03 5.16
C LEU A 50 -31.98 -11.46 4.45
N ILE A 51 -31.75 -11.88 3.21
CA ILE A 51 -30.72 -11.28 2.35
C ILE A 51 -31.27 -9.98 1.77
N ALA A 52 -30.65 -8.86 2.13
CA ALA A 52 -31.08 -7.51 1.75
C ALA A 52 -30.26 -6.90 0.62
N TRP A 53 -29.26 -7.61 0.10
CA TRP A 53 -28.32 -7.11 -0.90
C TRP A 53 -28.12 -8.10 -2.03
N ASP A 54 -27.95 -7.59 -3.25
CA ASP A 54 -27.70 -8.39 -4.44
C ASP A 54 -26.51 -7.86 -5.22
N CYS A 55 -25.59 -8.76 -5.58
CA CYS A 55 -24.52 -8.46 -6.53
C CYS A 55 -25.06 -8.76 -7.93
N VAL A 56 -25.44 -7.72 -8.67
CA VAL A 56 -26.07 -7.86 -10.00
C VAL A 56 -25.03 -8.28 -11.04
N ASP A 57 -23.82 -7.75 -10.90
CA ASP A 57 -22.67 -8.04 -11.76
C ASP A 57 -21.36 -7.82 -10.97
N ASP A 58 -20.21 -7.96 -11.64
CA ASP A 58 -18.87 -7.79 -11.08
C ASP A 58 -18.56 -6.35 -10.60
N HIS A 59 -19.46 -5.37 -10.80
CA HIS A 59 -19.24 -3.96 -10.46
C HIS A 59 -20.39 -3.33 -9.66
N THR A 60 -21.54 -4.00 -9.56
CA THR A 60 -22.79 -3.40 -9.10
C THR A 60 -23.41 -4.18 -7.94
N ILE A 61 -23.74 -3.45 -6.87
CA ILE A 61 -24.51 -3.98 -5.74
C ILE A 61 -25.79 -3.16 -5.53
N VAL A 62 -26.90 -3.85 -5.30
CA VAL A 62 -28.23 -3.26 -5.16
C VAL A 62 -28.88 -3.67 -3.85
N PHE A 63 -29.51 -2.71 -3.18
CA PHE A 63 -30.35 -3.00 -2.02
C PHE A 63 -31.68 -3.63 -2.46
N LYS A 64 -31.93 -4.88 -2.07
CA LYS A 64 -33.21 -5.57 -2.24
C LYS A 64 -34.20 -4.99 -1.24
N ASN A 65 -34.97 -3.99 -1.68
CA ASN A 65 -35.98 -3.37 -0.86
C ASN A 65 -37.17 -4.33 -0.67
N PRO A 66 -37.49 -4.77 0.56
CA PRO A 66 -38.68 -5.59 0.80
C PRO A 66 -40.00 -4.84 0.55
N ASN A 67 -39.99 -3.49 0.58
CA ASN A 67 -41.16 -2.65 0.28
C ASN A 67 -40.96 -1.92 -1.06
N HIS A 68 -41.64 -2.34 -2.12
CA HIS A 68 -41.51 -1.87 -3.51
C HIS A 68 -41.74 -0.35 -3.77
N GLU A 69 -42.00 0.48 -2.75
CA GLU A 69 -42.37 1.89 -2.89
C GLU A 69 -41.19 2.86 -3.10
N ARG A 70 -39.94 2.42 -2.92
CA ARG A 70 -38.75 3.25 -3.16
C ARG A 70 -37.80 2.59 -4.15
N PRO A 71 -37.22 3.37 -5.10
CA PRO A 71 -36.23 2.85 -6.04
C PRO A 71 -35.06 2.25 -5.27
N ALA A 72 -34.56 1.11 -5.76
CA ALA A 72 -33.44 0.43 -5.14
C ALA A 72 -32.18 1.28 -5.26
N ASN A 73 -31.53 1.60 -4.13
CA ASN A 73 -30.25 2.28 -4.15
C ASN A 73 -29.19 1.33 -4.75
N GLN A 74 -28.63 1.74 -5.88
CA GLN A 74 -27.56 1.04 -6.58
C GLN A 74 -26.22 1.70 -6.26
N TYR A 75 -25.20 0.88 -6.04
CA TYR A 75 -23.82 1.32 -5.85
C TYR A 75 -22.91 0.63 -6.86
N SER A 76 -21.94 1.36 -7.40
CA SER A 76 -20.97 0.84 -8.38
C SER A 76 -19.54 1.07 -7.92
N PHE A 77 -18.71 0.03 -8.04
CA PHE A 77 -17.32 -0.01 -7.57
C PHE A 77 -16.40 -0.59 -8.63
N ASP A 78 -15.09 -0.56 -8.39
CA ASP A 78 -14.12 -1.12 -9.33
C ASP A 78 -14.26 -2.63 -9.42
N ARG A 79 -14.66 -3.29 -8.31
CA ARG A 79 -15.15 -4.67 -8.33
C ARG A 79 -16.07 -4.99 -7.15
N VAL A 80 -17.03 -5.88 -7.37
CA VAL A 80 -17.95 -6.44 -6.38
C VAL A 80 -17.83 -7.96 -6.40
N PHE A 81 -17.54 -8.54 -5.24
CA PHE A 81 -17.41 -9.97 -5.03
C PHE A 81 -18.62 -10.50 -4.30
N ASP A 82 -19.30 -11.45 -4.92
CA ASP A 82 -20.44 -12.16 -4.36
C ASP A 82 -20.03 -13.13 -3.21
N PRO A 83 -21.00 -13.72 -2.48
CA PRO A 83 -20.72 -14.67 -1.40
C PRO A 83 -19.97 -15.94 -1.81
N SER A 84 -19.97 -16.31 -3.09
CA SER A 84 -19.28 -17.49 -3.62
C SER A 84 -17.81 -17.22 -3.96
N SER A 85 -17.41 -15.95 -3.97
CA SER A 85 -16.07 -15.52 -4.39
C SER A 85 -14.98 -15.94 -3.40
N SER A 86 -14.01 -16.70 -3.90
CA SER A 86 -12.85 -17.14 -3.13
C SER A 86 -11.93 -15.97 -2.77
N THR A 87 -11.20 -16.07 -1.65
CA THR A 87 -10.23 -15.03 -1.25
C THR A 87 -9.10 -14.87 -2.27
N ARG A 88 -8.76 -15.94 -3.01
CA ARG A 88 -7.79 -15.88 -4.10
C ARG A 88 -8.26 -14.97 -5.23
N LYS A 89 -9.52 -15.10 -5.65
CA LYS A 89 -10.12 -14.21 -6.67
C LYS A 89 -10.12 -12.74 -6.18
N VAL A 90 -10.49 -12.51 -4.92
CA VAL A 90 -10.45 -11.17 -4.31
C VAL A 90 -9.04 -10.56 -4.35
N TYR A 91 -8.01 -11.37 -4.10
CA TYR A 91 -6.62 -10.95 -4.24
C TYR A 91 -6.23 -10.65 -5.69
N GLU A 92 -6.43 -11.60 -6.59
CA GLU A 92 -6.03 -11.51 -8.01
C GLU A 92 -6.67 -10.30 -8.68
N ASP A 93 -7.94 -10.05 -8.40
CA ASP A 93 -8.73 -9.02 -9.07
C ASP A 93 -8.77 -7.67 -8.34
N GLY A 94 -8.40 -7.63 -7.05
CA GLY A 94 -8.65 -6.47 -6.19
C GLY A 94 -7.43 -5.93 -5.44
N ALA A 95 -6.31 -6.68 -5.38
CA ALA A 95 -5.17 -6.29 -4.55
C ALA A 95 -3.80 -6.65 -5.13
N LYS A 96 -3.71 -7.62 -6.05
CA LYS A 96 -2.45 -8.16 -6.59
C LYS A 96 -1.56 -7.07 -7.20
N ASP A 97 -2.11 -6.24 -8.08
CA ASP A 97 -1.34 -5.18 -8.75
C ASP A 97 -0.81 -4.12 -7.77
N VAL A 98 -1.57 -3.83 -6.72
CA VAL A 98 -1.14 -2.92 -5.64
C VAL A 98 -0.06 -3.59 -4.79
N ALA A 99 -0.21 -4.85 -4.43
CA ALA A 99 0.82 -5.58 -3.67
C ALA A 99 2.16 -5.63 -4.44
N LEU A 100 2.11 -5.98 -5.73
CA LEU A 100 3.29 -6.13 -6.56
C LEU A 100 3.94 -4.80 -6.96
N SER A 101 3.23 -3.66 -6.85
CA SER A 101 3.86 -2.34 -7.09
C SER A 101 4.96 -2.01 -6.09
N ALA A 102 4.95 -2.63 -4.90
CA ALA A 102 6.03 -2.49 -3.94
C ALA A 102 7.36 -3.06 -4.47
N LEU A 103 7.32 -4.09 -5.33
CA LEU A 103 8.53 -4.66 -5.93
C LEU A 103 9.13 -3.77 -7.02
N THR A 104 8.33 -2.87 -7.59
CA THR A 104 8.78 -1.86 -8.57
C THR A 104 9.16 -0.53 -7.93
N GLY A 105 9.21 -0.47 -6.59
CA GLY A 105 9.63 0.71 -5.84
C GLY A 105 8.52 1.71 -5.55
N ILE A 106 7.25 1.35 -5.73
CA ILE A 106 6.10 2.22 -5.39
C ILE A 106 5.50 1.77 -4.07
N ASN A 107 5.35 2.68 -3.10
CA ASN A 107 4.66 2.34 -1.85
C ASN A 107 3.25 1.81 -2.14
N ALA A 108 2.84 0.79 -1.40
CA ALA A 108 1.59 0.10 -1.56
C ALA A 108 0.85 0.02 -0.23
N THR A 109 -0.47 0.14 -0.25
CA THR A 109 -1.31 -0.06 0.93
C THR A 109 -2.57 -0.80 0.53
N ILE A 110 -2.86 -1.90 1.23
CA ILE A 110 -4.10 -2.65 1.08
C ILE A 110 -4.75 -2.68 2.45
N PHE A 111 -6.00 -2.23 2.56
CA PHE A 111 -6.71 -2.30 3.81
C PHE A 111 -8.16 -2.75 3.68
N ALA A 112 -8.61 -3.53 4.67
CA ALA A 112 -9.99 -3.97 4.76
C ALA A 112 -10.80 -3.04 5.68
N TYR A 113 -11.98 -2.64 5.23
CA TYR A 113 -12.91 -1.78 5.97
C TYR A 113 -14.30 -2.42 6.04
N GLY A 114 -15.05 -2.19 7.11
CA GLY A 114 -16.38 -2.75 7.33
C GLY A 114 -16.67 -3.03 8.80
N GLN A 115 -17.91 -3.40 9.10
CA GLN A 115 -18.32 -3.69 10.49
C GLN A 115 -17.63 -4.92 11.06
N THR A 116 -17.68 -5.11 12.37
CA THR A 116 -17.25 -6.37 12.99
C THR A 116 -18.02 -7.56 12.40
N SER A 117 -17.30 -8.66 12.22
CA SER A 117 -17.80 -9.89 11.59
C SER A 117 -18.23 -9.74 10.13
N SER A 118 -17.89 -8.66 9.42
CA SER A 118 -18.13 -8.54 7.96
C SER A 118 -17.14 -9.37 7.10
N GLY A 119 -16.02 -9.81 7.69
CA GLY A 119 -15.00 -10.61 6.99
C GLY A 119 -13.67 -9.89 6.72
N LYS A 120 -13.37 -8.77 7.40
CA LYS A 120 -12.10 -8.04 7.25
C LYS A 120 -10.87 -8.92 7.48
N THR A 121 -10.72 -9.47 8.69
CA THR A 121 -9.58 -10.33 9.08
C THR A 121 -9.46 -11.57 8.19
N PHE A 122 -10.58 -12.24 7.90
CA PHE A 122 -10.62 -13.38 6.99
C PHE A 122 -10.09 -13.01 5.59
N THR A 123 -10.47 -11.84 5.09
CA THR A 123 -9.99 -11.34 3.81
C THR A 123 -8.51 -11.00 3.88
N MET A 124 -8.09 -10.18 4.84
CA MET A 124 -6.71 -9.71 4.96
C MET A 124 -5.70 -10.84 5.18
N ARG A 125 -6.06 -11.89 5.94
CA ARG A 125 -5.21 -13.07 6.08
C ARG A 125 -4.95 -13.75 4.73
N GLY A 126 -6.00 -14.01 3.96
CA GLY A 126 -5.83 -14.62 2.64
C GLY A 126 -5.16 -13.69 1.63
N ILE A 127 -5.42 -12.38 1.67
CA ILE A 127 -4.67 -11.40 0.85
C ILE A 127 -3.18 -11.46 1.19
N THR A 128 -2.83 -11.48 2.47
CA THR A 128 -1.45 -11.54 2.95
C THR A 128 -0.76 -12.81 2.49
N GLU A 129 -1.39 -13.97 2.66
CA GLU A 129 -0.85 -15.27 2.24
C GLU A 129 -0.58 -15.32 0.72
N ASN A 130 -1.51 -14.82 -0.11
CA ASN A 130 -1.35 -14.79 -1.56
C ASN A 130 -0.30 -13.74 -1.99
N ALA A 131 -0.28 -12.56 -1.37
CA ALA A 131 0.72 -11.52 -1.64
C ALA A 131 2.14 -12.01 -1.34
N VAL A 132 2.35 -12.69 -0.20
CA VAL A 132 3.65 -13.28 0.14
C VAL A 132 4.08 -14.30 -0.91
N LYS A 133 3.16 -15.16 -1.37
CA LYS A 133 3.47 -16.16 -2.40
C LYS A 133 3.92 -15.49 -3.71
N ASP A 134 3.15 -14.54 -4.21
CA ASP A 134 3.45 -13.86 -5.48
C ASP A 134 4.72 -12.99 -5.38
N ILE A 135 4.97 -12.36 -4.23
CA ILE A 135 6.20 -11.60 -3.99
C ILE A 135 7.43 -12.50 -4.14
N TYR A 136 7.44 -13.67 -3.49
CA TYR A 136 8.57 -14.59 -3.61
C TYR A 136 8.67 -15.23 -5.00
N GLU A 137 7.54 -15.47 -5.68
CA GLU A 137 7.55 -15.92 -7.06
C GLU A 137 8.16 -14.86 -7.99
N HIS A 138 7.83 -13.58 -7.81
CA HIS A 138 8.43 -12.48 -8.54
C HIS A 138 9.94 -12.37 -8.27
N ILE A 139 10.35 -12.41 -7.00
CA ILE A 139 11.78 -12.39 -6.61
C ILE A 139 12.55 -13.53 -7.27
N LYS A 140 11.97 -14.74 -7.34
CA LYS A 140 12.58 -15.89 -8.01
C LYS A 140 12.74 -15.70 -9.52
N ASN A 141 11.78 -15.01 -10.14
CA ASN A 141 11.75 -14.77 -11.58
C ASN A 141 12.61 -13.55 -12.01
N THR A 142 12.97 -12.66 -11.08
CA THR A 142 13.75 -11.43 -11.33
C THR A 142 15.19 -11.59 -10.82
N GLN A 143 16.00 -12.40 -11.52
CA GLN A 143 17.36 -12.74 -11.09
C GLN A 143 18.38 -11.60 -11.27
N GLU A 144 18.06 -10.57 -12.03
CA GLU A 144 18.89 -9.39 -12.26
C GLU A 144 18.94 -8.43 -11.07
N ARG A 145 18.01 -8.60 -10.11
CA ARG A 145 17.90 -7.79 -8.90
C ARG A 145 18.17 -8.62 -7.65
N GLU A 146 18.60 -7.93 -6.62
CA GLU A 146 18.66 -8.44 -5.26
C GLU A 146 17.57 -7.75 -4.44
N PHE A 147 16.85 -8.53 -3.64
CA PHE A 147 15.75 -8.04 -2.81
C PHE A 147 16.03 -8.32 -1.34
N VAL A 148 15.91 -7.28 -0.51
CA VAL A 148 15.98 -7.39 0.95
C VAL A 148 14.62 -7.00 1.51
N LEU A 149 14.02 -7.91 2.27
CA LEU A 149 12.70 -7.75 2.86
C LEU A 149 12.85 -7.55 4.37
N LYS A 150 12.16 -6.56 4.92
CA LYS A 150 12.05 -6.32 6.37
C LYS A 150 10.60 -6.27 6.78
N LEU A 151 10.25 -6.99 7.83
CA LEU A 151 8.91 -6.99 8.41
C LEU A 151 8.88 -6.14 9.67
N SER A 152 7.88 -5.27 9.77
CA SER A 152 7.44 -4.68 11.04
C SER A 152 5.94 -4.86 11.18
N ALA A 153 5.46 -4.93 12.42
CA ALA A 153 4.04 -5.09 12.69
C ALA A 153 3.64 -4.29 13.92
N MET A 154 2.50 -3.60 13.83
CA MET A 154 2.00 -2.76 14.91
C MET A 154 0.50 -2.95 15.09
N GLU A 155 0.07 -2.78 16.34
CA GLU A 155 -1.33 -2.72 16.75
C GLU A 155 -1.64 -1.30 17.23
N ILE A 156 -2.74 -0.72 16.74
CA ILE A 156 -3.27 0.56 17.23
C ILE A 156 -4.56 0.26 17.98
N TYR A 157 -4.54 0.48 19.29
CA TYR A 157 -5.70 0.30 20.15
C TYR A 157 -5.82 1.49 21.09
N ASN A 158 -7.02 2.08 21.19
CA ASN A 158 -7.26 3.25 22.03
C ASN A 158 -6.19 4.36 21.81
N GLU A 159 -5.85 4.61 20.54
CA GLU A 159 -4.86 5.62 20.12
C GLU A 159 -3.44 5.43 20.68
N THR A 160 -3.17 4.23 21.21
CA THR A 160 -1.88 3.72 21.65
C THR A 160 -1.35 2.79 20.58
N VAL A 161 -0.08 2.97 20.20
CA VAL A 161 0.59 2.12 19.21
C VAL A 161 1.49 1.14 19.96
N VAL A 162 1.38 -0.14 19.67
CA VAL A 162 2.17 -1.22 20.29
C VAL A 162 2.83 -2.05 19.20
N ASP A 163 4.06 -2.48 19.44
CA ASP A 163 4.78 -3.40 18.56
C ASP A 163 4.24 -4.83 18.72
N LEU A 164 3.93 -5.50 17.61
CA LEU A 164 3.45 -6.90 17.61
C LEU A 164 4.58 -7.94 17.57
N LEU A 165 5.79 -7.54 17.19
CA LEU A 165 6.99 -8.39 17.26
C LEU A 165 7.65 -8.32 18.64
N ASN A 166 7.53 -7.17 19.32
CA ASN A 166 8.06 -6.99 20.68
C ASN A 166 7.13 -6.16 21.59
N ARG A 167 6.14 -6.83 22.20
CA ARG A 167 5.16 -6.16 23.10
C ARG A 167 5.79 -5.54 24.35
N ASP A 168 6.95 -6.01 24.79
CA ASP A 168 7.63 -5.49 25.99
C ASP A 168 8.17 -4.06 25.80
N SER A 169 8.22 -3.59 24.55
CA SER A 169 8.64 -2.22 24.20
C SER A 169 7.71 -1.13 24.73
N GLY A 170 6.48 -1.49 25.14
CA GLY A 170 5.46 -0.55 25.60
C GLY A 170 4.85 0.28 24.47
N CYS A 171 4.34 1.47 24.79
CA CYS A 171 3.72 2.37 23.81
C CYS A 171 4.78 3.05 22.93
N LEU A 172 4.62 2.91 21.61
CA LEU A 172 5.47 3.54 20.61
C LEU A 172 5.03 4.99 20.34
N ARG A 173 6.00 5.87 20.10
CA ARG A 173 5.76 7.28 19.76
C ARG A 173 5.83 7.48 18.25
N LEU A 174 5.04 8.44 17.75
CA LEU A 174 5.10 8.86 16.34
C LEU A 174 5.88 10.16 16.25
N LEU A 175 6.90 10.17 15.40
CA LEU A 175 7.72 11.33 15.08
C LEU A 175 7.47 11.74 13.63
N ASP A 176 7.72 13.01 13.31
CA ASP A 176 7.63 13.52 11.94
C ASP A 176 9.07 13.71 11.42
N ASP A 177 9.42 12.97 10.37
CA ASP A 177 10.68 13.09 9.64
C ASP A 177 10.48 13.98 8.39
N PRO A 178 11.34 14.98 8.13
CA PRO A 178 11.18 15.88 6.99
C PRO A 178 11.19 15.19 5.62
N GLU A 179 11.89 14.07 5.49
CA GLU A 179 12.05 13.35 4.22
C GLU A 179 11.15 12.10 4.14
N LYS A 180 11.04 11.36 5.25
CA LYS A 180 10.31 10.07 5.32
C LYS A 180 8.86 10.21 5.75
N GLY A 181 8.47 11.37 6.28
CA GLY A 181 7.15 11.61 6.85
C GLY A 181 6.97 11.00 8.24
N THR A 182 5.79 10.48 8.55
CA THR A 182 5.51 9.93 9.89
C THR A 182 6.31 8.64 10.13
N ILE A 183 7.18 8.64 11.13
CA ILE A 183 7.95 7.46 11.59
C ILE A 183 7.44 6.99 12.96
N VAL A 184 7.50 5.68 13.19
CA VAL A 184 7.18 5.08 14.50
C VAL A 184 8.50 4.76 15.20
N GLU A 185 8.76 5.47 16.29
CA GLU A 185 9.99 5.34 17.06
C GLU A 185 10.06 3.96 17.74
N LYS A 186 11.23 3.31 17.69
CA LYS A 186 11.49 1.99 18.31
C LYS A 186 10.62 0.83 17.82
N LEU A 187 10.00 0.97 16.65
CA LEU A 187 9.36 -0.15 15.98
C LEU A 187 10.43 -1.14 15.50
N VAL A 188 10.30 -2.41 15.88
CA VAL A 188 11.21 -3.48 15.47
C VAL A 188 11.01 -3.78 13.98
N GLU A 189 12.12 -3.83 13.24
CA GLU A 189 12.17 -4.29 11.85
C GLU A 189 13.03 -5.56 11.75
N GLU A 190 12.38 -6.71 11.51
CA GLU A 190 13.04 -8.00 11.37
C GLU A 190 13.38 -8.29 9.90
N VAL A 191 14.63 -8.62 9.61
CA VAL A 191 15.06 -8.98 8.25
C VAL A 191 14.57 -10.39 7.92
N VAL A 192 13.79 -10.48 6.84
CA VAL A 192 13.18 -11.72 6.37
C VAL A 192 14.22 -12.51 5.58
N LYS A 193 14.36 -13.81 5.89
CA LYS A 193 15.37 -14.69 5.29
C LYS A 193 14.82 -15.47 4.11
N ASP A 194 13.61 -16.00 4.26
CA ASP A 194 12.91 -16.79 3.27
C ASP A 194 11.39 -16.69 3.46
N SER A 195 10.63 -17.30 2.54
CA SER A 195 9.17 -17.26 2.54
C SER A 195 8.55 -17.91 3.79
N GLN A 196 9.18 -18.96 4.34
CA GLN A 196 8.69 -19.61 5.55
C GLN A 196 8.95 -18.74 6.78
N HIS A 197 10.10 -18.07 6.83
CA HIS A 197 10.40 -17.09 7.89
C HIS A 197 9.37 -15.96 7.89
N LEU A 198 9.00 -15.42 6.71
CA LEU A 198 7.96 -14.39 6.61
C LEU A 198 6.61 -14.89 7.15
N LYS A 199 6.17 -16.08 6.72
CA LYS A 199 4.92 -16.69 7.19
C LYS A 199 4.93 -16.92 8.70
N HIS A 200 6.07 -17.35 9.24
CA HIS A 200 6.24 -17.54 10.68
C HIS A 200 6.11 -16.23 11.44
N LEU A 201 6.79 -15.17 11.00
CA LEU A 201 6.68 -13.84 11.63
C LEU A 201 5.25 -13.30 11.57
N ILE A 202 4.55 -13.46 10.44
CA ILE A 202 3.13 -13.08 10.32
C ILE A 202 2.28 -13.88 11.33
N GLY A 203 2.51 -15.19 11.45
CA GLY A 203 1.84 -16.04 12.44
C GLY A 203 2.10 -15.60 13.88
N ILE A 204 3.32 -15.16 14.21
CA ILE A 204 3.62 -14.54 15.52
C ILE A 204 2.78 -13.28 15.71
N CYS A 205 2.73 -12.38 14.73
CA CYS A 205 1.94 -11.15 14.81
C CYS A 205 0.45 -11.43 15.03
N GLU A 206 -0.10 -12.44 14.35
CA GLU A 206 -1.49 -12.88 14.50
C GLU A 206 -1.75 -13.46 15.90
N ALA A 207 -0.87 -14.34 16.39
CA ALA A 207 -0.97 -14.91 17.73
C ALA A 207 -0.87 -13.81 18.81
N GLN A 208 0.05 -12.85 18.64
CA GLN A 208 0.21 -11.73 19.56
C GLN A 208 -1.01 -10.82 19.57
N ARG A 209 -1.71 -10.65 18.44
CA ARG A 209 -3.00 -9.95 18.41
C ARG A 209 -4.05 -10.70 19.22
N GLN A 210 -4.16 -12.02 19.06
CA GLN A 210 -5.08 -12.88 19.82
C GLN A 210 -4.83 -12.93 21.32
N VAL A 211 -3.56 -12.94 21.77
CA VAL A 211 -3.24 -12.84 23.20
C VAL A 211 -3.74 -11.51 23.79
N GLY A 212 -3.64 -10.42 23.02
CA GLY A 212 -4.25 -9.14 23.39
C GLY A 212 -5.78 -9.20 23.54
N GLU A 213 -6.46 -10.09 22.81
CA GLU A 213 -7.92 -10.27 22.85
C GLU A 213 -8.39 -11.05 24.09
N THR A 214 -7.61 -12.04 24.53
CA THR A 214 -7.95 -12.90 25.67
C THR A 214 -7.68 -12.25 27.01
N ALA A 215 -6.66 -11.38 27.11
CA ALA A 215 -6.35 -10.63 28.33
C ALA A 215 -7.36 -9.49 28.61
N LEU A 216 -8.02 -8.96 27.57
CA LEU A 216 -8.88 -7.77 27.62
C LEU A 216 -10.00 -7.90 26.57
N ASN A 217 -11.11 -8.58 26.92
CA ASN A 217 -12.40 -8.68 26.19
C ASN A 217 -12.43 -8.21 24.71
N ASP A 218 -12.59 -9.14 23.75
CA ASP A 218 -12.94 -8.95 22.33
C ASP A 218 -12.25 -7.77 21.59
N LYS A 219 -10.93 -7.66 21.79
CA LYS A 219 -10.10 -6.55 21.30
C LYS A 219 -9.94 -6.48 19.76
N SER A 220 -10.09 -7.59 19.04
CA SER A 220 -9.84 -7.65 17.57
C SER A 220 -10.77 -6.75 16.78
N SER A 221 -12.02 -6.63 17.24
CA SER A 221 -13.04 -5.74 16.69
C SER A 221 -12.73 -4.25 16.93
N ARG A 222 -11.79 -3.95 17.82
CA ARG A 222 -11.52 -2.60 18.35
C ARG A 222 -10.10 -2.09 18.12
N SER A 223 -9.17 -2.95 17.69
CA SER A 223 -7.82 -2.57 17.33
C SER A 223 -7.57 -2.68 15.84
N HIS A 224 -6.70 -1.80 15.34
CA HIS A 224 -6.19 -1.86 13.96
C HIS A 224 -4.87 -2.59 13.95
N GLN A 225 -4.68 -3.51 13.02
CA GLN A 225 -3.42 -4.18 12.78
C GLN A 225 -2.80 -3.66 11.49
N ILE A 226 -1.52 -3.29 11.53
CA ILE A 226 -0.74 -2.90 10.35
C ILE A 226 0.47 -3.81 10.29
N ILE A 227 0.54 -4.66 9.26
CA ILE A 227 1.73 -5.44 8.91
C ILE A 227 2.40 -4.70 7.76
N ARG A 228 3.66 -4.29 7.94
CA ARG A 228 4.43 -3.54 6.96
C ARG A 228 5.61 -4.37 6.50
N LEU A 229 5.66 -4.59 5.19
CA LEU A 229 6.81 -5.19 4.52
C LEU A 229 7.58 -4.09 3.79
N THR A 230 8.77 -3.77 4.28
CA THR A 230 9.71 -2.86 3.61
C THR A 230 10.56 -3.68 2.64
N ILE A 231 10.54 -3.30 1.37
CA ILE A 231 11.22 -3.99 0.27
C ILE A 231 12.28 -3.04 -0.28
N GLU A 232 13.53 -3.47 -0.18
CA GLU A 232 14.65 -2.84 -0.85
C GLU A 232 15.04 -3.70 -2.06
N SER A 233 15.10 -3.10 -3.25
CA SER A 233 15.53 -3.76 -4.48
C SER A 233 16.73 -3.04 -5.06
N SER A 234 17.83 -3.75 -5.28
CA SER A 234 19.03 -3.20 -5.93
C SER A 234 19.41 -4.01 -7.16
N LEU A 235 20.02 -3.36 -8.15
CA LEU A 235 20.61 -4.06 -9.28
C LEU A 235 21.88 -4.80 -8.82
N ARG A 236 22.04 -6.04 -9.27
CA ARG A 236 23.27 -6.82 -9.06
C ARG A 236 24.44 -6.16 -9.79
N GLU A 237 25.65 -6.30 -9.26
CA GLU A 237 26.86 -5.46 -9.44
C GLU A 237 27.38 -5.22 -10.89
N ASN A 238 26.76 -5.79 -11.94
CA ASN A 238 27.22 -5.66 -13.32
C ASN A 238 26.61 -4.47 -14.10
N ALA A 239 25.83 -3.59 -13.46
CA ALA A 239 25.36 -2.37 -14.08
C ALA A 239 25.99 -1.15 -13.39
N GLU A 240 26.58 -0.23 -14.16
CA GLU A 240 27.04 1.11 -13.72
C GLU A 240 25.91 2.00 -13.14
N CYS A 241 24.73 1.42 -12.89
CA CYS A 241 23.50 2.10 -12.52
C CYS A 241 23.24 1.96 -11.01
N VAL A 242 23.31 3.08 -10.29
CA VAL A 242 23.13 3.19 -8.82
C VAL A 242 21.66 3.09 -8.37
N LYS A 243 20.74 2.66 -9.24
CA LYS A 243 19.29 2.71 -8.95
C LYS A 243 18.88 1.56 -8.03
N SER A 244 18.81 1.87 -6.74
CA SER A 244 18.11 1.03 -5.76
C SER A 244 16.73 1.63 -5.49
N PHE A 245 15.75 0.77 -5.22
CA PHE A 245 14.38 1.17 -4.91
C PHE A 245 14.04 0.77 -3.49
N LEU A 246 13.26 1.60 -2.81
CA LEU A 246 12.78 1.34 -1.47
C LEU A 246 11.27 1.58 -1.41
N ALA A 247 10.48 0.54 -1.16
CA ALA A 247 9.05 0.68 -1.02
C ALA A 247 8.53 -0.04 0.21
N SER A 248 7.40 0.40 0.70
CA SER A 248 6.66 -0.27 1.77
C SER A 248 5.34 -0.82 1.24
N LEU A 249 5.03 -2.07 1.57
CA LEU A 249 3.70 -2.66 1.44
C LEU A 249 3.06 -2.71 2.82
N ASN A 250 1.97 -1.96 2.99
CA ASN A 250 1.18 -1.94 4.22
C ASN A 250 -0.07 -2.80 4.04
N LEU A 251 -0.21 -3.84 4.84
CA LEU A 251 -1.38 -4.72 4.92
C LEU A 251 -2.11 -4.39 6.21
N VAL A 252 -3.30 -3.80 6.11
CA VAL A 252 -4.01 -3.24 7.26
C VAL A 252 -5.36 -3.92 7.46
N ASP A 253 -5.57 -4.42 8.67
CA ASP A 253 -6.86 -4.91 9.13
C ASP A 253 -7.43 -3.91 10.15
N LEU A 254 -8.45 -3.16 9.75
CA LEU A 254 -9.03 -2.11 10.58
C LEU A 254 -10.00 -2.68 11.63
N ALA A 255 -10.26 -1.91 12.67
CA ALA A 255 -11.34 -2.14 13.62
C ALA A 255 -12.73 -2.11 12.93
N GLY A 256 -13.77 -2.57 13.63
CA GLY A 256 -15.16 -2.47 13.20
C GLY A 256 -15.61 -1.03 12.99
N SER A 257 -16.27 -0.75 11.87
CA SER A 257 -16.80 0.58 11.52
C SER A 257 -18.14 0.93 12.18
N GLU A 258 -18.75 0.01 12.92
CA GLU A 258 -20.01 0.23 13.62
C GLU A 258 -19.87 1.20 14.80
N ARG A 259 -20.97 1.90 15.11
CA ARG A 259 -20.99 2.84 16.24
C ARG A 259 -21.10 2.09 17.57
N VAL A 260 -20.31 2.51 18.55
CA VAL A 260 -20.32 1.91 19.89
C VAL A 260 -21.65 2.09 20.61
N SER A 261 -22.42 3.13 20.30
CA SER A 261 -23.77 3.33 20.86
C SER A 261 -24.75 2.21 20.52
N GLN A 262 -24.46 1.39 19.51
CA GLN A 262 -25.26 0.22 19.12
C GLN A 262 -24.77 -1.08 19.77
N THR A 263 -23.64 -1.04 20.48
CA THR A 263 -23.17 -2.14 21.31
C THR A 263 -23.63 -1.88 22.75
N ASN A 264 -24.37 -2.80 23.36
CA ASN A 264 -24.84 -2.69 24.75
C ASN A 264 -23.65 -2.72 25.73
N ALA A 265 -22.96 -1.60 25.88
CA ALA A 265 -21.64 -1.52 26.50
C ALA A 265 -21.63 -0.45 27.63
N ASP A 266 -21.28 -0.87 28.86
CA ASP A 266 -21.28 -0.04 30.07
C ASP A 266 -20.28 1.14 30.05
N GLY A 267 -20.44 2.13 30.94
CA GLY A 267 -19.79 3.46 30.94
C GLY A 267 -18.27 3.56 30.67
N VAL A 268 -17.45 2.58 31.08
CA VAL A 268 -16.00 2.56 30.74
C VAL A 268 -15.79 2.20 29.26
N ARG A 269 -16.61 1.30 28.72
CA ARG A 269 -16.63 0.93 27.29
C ARG A 269 -17.15 2.08 26.41
N LEU A 270 -17.99 2.97 26.94
CA LEU A 270 -18.42 4.18 26.22
C LEU A 270 -17.26 5.16 25.99
N LYS A 271 -16.39 5.38 26.98
CA LYS A 271 -15.18 6.21 26.82
C LYS A 271 -14.15 5.56 25.89
N GLU A 272 -13.93 4.26 26.04
CA GLU A 272 -13.07 3.45 25.15
C GLU A 272 -13.56 3.50 23.69
N GLY A 273 -14.86 3.31 23.50
CA GLY A 273 -15.50 3.37 22.20
C GLY A 273 -15.44 4.74 21.54
N SER A 274 -15.38 5.82 22.31
CA SER A 274 -15.15 7.17 21.77
C SER A 274 -13.79 7.28 21.08
N HIS A 275 -12.75 6.61 21.60
CA HIS A 275 -11.40 6.65 21.03
C HIS A 275 -11.21 5.67 19.87
N ILE A 276 -11.82 4.49 19.91
CA ILE A 276 -11.82 3.55 18.78
C ILE A 276 -12.50 4.21 17.57
N ASN A 277 -13.67 4.80 17.79
CA ASN A 277 -14.36 5.56 16.75
C ASN A 277 -13.58 6.79 16.29
N ARG A 278 -12.72 7.39 17.14
CA ARG A 278 -11.90 8.54 16.72
C ARG A 278 -11.07 8.20 15.49
N SER A 279 -10.33 7.09 15.53
CA SER A 279 -9.48 6.68 14.41
C SER A 279 -10.25 6.48 13.08
N LEU A 280 -11.39 5.77 13.11
CA LEU A 280 -12.22 5.51 11.93
C LEU A 280 -13.03 6.73 11.48
N LEU A 281 -13.48 7.58 12.42
CA LEU A 281 -14.15 8.84 12.13
C LEU A 281 -13.18 9.81 11.46
N THR A 282 -11.96 9.93 11.97
CA THR A 282 -10.90 10.73 11.35
C THR A 282 -10.56 10.19 9.97
N LEU A 283 -10.42 8.86 9.81
CA LEU A 283 -10.20 8.23 8.50
C LEU A 283 -11.31 8.58 7.50
N THR A 284 -12.57 8.45 7.90
CA THR A 284 -13.73 8.81 7.06
C THR A 284 -13.73 10.30 6.72
N THR A 285 -13.36 11.15 7.67
CA THR A 285 -13.27 12.61 7.47
C THR A 285 -12.16 12.97 6.49
N VAL A 286 -10.99 12.33 6.60
CA VAL A 286 -9.86 12.48 5.67
C VAL A 286 -10.28 12.08 4.27
N ILE A 287 -10.89 10.90 4.09
CA ILE A 287 -11.35 10.43 2.79
C ILE A 287 -12.39 11.38 2.18
N ARG A 288 -13.38 11.83 2.96
CA ARG A 288 -14.39 12.79 2.47
C ARG A 288 -13.76 14.10 1.99
N LYS A 289 -12.87 14.69 2.79
CA LYS A 289 -12.16 15.93 2.41
C LYS A 289 -11.29 15.75 1.17
N LEU A 290 -10.62 14.61 1.03
CA LEU A 290 -9.82 14.29 -0.16
C LEU A 290 -10.71 14.11 -1.40
N SER A 291 -11.83 13.41 -1.26
CA SER A 291 -12.78 13.15 -2.36
C SER A 291 -13.43 14.43 -2.91
N SER A 292 -13.66 15.44 -2.06
CA SER A 292 -14.23 16.74 -2.46
C SER A 292 -13.23 17.69 -3.13
N GLY A 293 -12.09 17.18 -3.63
CA GLY A 293 -11.12 17.96 -4.39
C GLY A 293 -9.99 18.58 -3.57
N GLY A 294 -9.50 17.85 -2.54
CA GLY A 294 -8.24 18.01 -1.79
C GLY A 294 -7.73 19.44 -1.54
N LYS A 295 -7.31 20.16 -2.60
CA LYS A 295 -6.83 21.54 -2.59
C LYS A 295 -7.91 22.59 -2.29
N LYS A 296 -9.19 22.32 -2.58
CA LYS A 296 -10.31 23.24 -2.26
C LYS A 296 -10.89 23.05 -0.85
N SER A 297 -10.56 21.93 -0.19
CA SER A 297 -11.17 21.50 1.09
C SER A 297 -10.44 22.02 2.34
N GLY A 298 -9.37 22.80 2.21
CA GLY A 298 -8.57 23.28 3.33
C GLY A 298 -7.70 22.19 3.97
N HIS A 299 -7.36 22.34 5.26
CA HIS A 299 -6.49 21.42 5.99
C HIS A 299 -7.10 20.01 6.15
N ILE A 300 -6.32 18.98 5.79
CA ILE A 300 -6.67 17.57 5.97
C ILE A 300 -6.18 17.10 7.36
N PRO A 301 -7.08 16.62 8.24
CA PRO A 301 -6.78 16.36 9.65
C PRO A 301 -6.09 15.01 9.87
N TYR A 302 -4.96 14.73 9.19
CA TYR A 302 -4.23 13.48 9.41
C TYR A 302 -3.78 13.32 10.86
N ARG A 303 -3.50 14.43 11.56
CA ARG A 303 -2.98 14.45 12.92
C ARG A 303 -3.98 14.08 14.02
N ASP A 304 -5.28 14.07 13.71
CA ASP A 304 -6.34 13.85 14.70
C ASP A 304 -6.43 12.38 15.17
N SER A 305 -5.79 11.45 14.44
CA SER A 305 -5.64 10.06 14.88
C SER A 305 -4.27 9.48 14.53
N LYS A 306 -3.77 8.54 15.35
CA LYS A 306 -2.50 7.85 15.05
C LYS A 306 -2.58 7.04 13.75
N LEU A 307 -3.72 6.42 13.48
CA LEU A 307 -3.96 5.64 12.26
C LEU A 307 -3.79 6.50 11.00
N THR A 308 -4.46 7.66 10.94
CA THR A 308 -4.39 8.55 9.77
C THR A 308 -3.04 9.21 9.60
N ARG A 309 -2.27 9.41 10.68
CA ARG A 309 -0.86 9.84 10.59
C ARG A 309 0.02 8.76 9.95
N ILE A 310 -0.10 7.52 10.41
CA ILE A 310 0.69 6.39 9.89
C ILE A 310 0.35 6.12 8.42
N LEU A 311 -0.92 6.26 8.04
CA LEU A 311 -1.42 6.05 6.68
C LEU A 311 -1.50 7.32 5.84
N GLN A 312 -0.87 8.41 6.26
CA GLN A 312 -0.92 9.69 5.56
C GLN A 312 -0.43 9.57 4.11
N ASN A 313 0.66 8.81 3.88
CA ASN A 313 1.19 8.57 2.53
C ASN A 313 0.24 7.72 1.68
N SER A 314 -0.59 6.89 2.31
CA SER A 314 -1.54 5.99 1.64
C SER A 314 -2.82 6.69 1.16
N LEU A 315 -3.15 7.85 1.73
CA LEU A 315 -4.41 8.56 1.51
C LEU A 315 -4.13 9.95 0.95
N GLY A 316 -4.12 10.10 -0.37
CA GLY A 316 -3.79 11.35 -1.06
C GLY A 316 -2.28 11.65 -1.17
N GLY A 317 -1.43 10.68 -0.81
CA GLY A 317 0.03 10.82 -0.81
C GLY A 317 0.74 9.95 -1.86
N ASN A 318 2.00 9.64 -1.59
CA ASN A 318 2.84 8.76 -2.41
C ASN A 318 2.64 7.29 -2.05
N ALA A 319 1.54 6.71 -2.50
CA ALA A 319 1.34 5.26 -2.51
C ALA A 319 0.21 4.87 -3.47
N ARG A 320 0.28 3.64 -3.99
CA ARG A 320 -0.87 2.94 -4.55
C ARG A 320 -1.69 2.33 -3.43
N THR A 321 -3.01 2.53 -3.46
CA THR A 321 -3.89 2.10 -2.39
C THR A 321 -5.07 1.31 -2.93
N ALA A 322 -5.32 0.15 -2.31
CA ALA A 322 -6.53 -0.64 -2.50
C ALA A 322 -7.31 -0.73 -1.19
N ILE A 323 -8.63 -0.55 -1.27
CA ILE A 323 -9.55 -0.67 -0.16
C ILE A 323 -10.53 -1.79 -0.46
N ILE A 324 -10.59 -2.78 0.44
CA ILE A 324 -11.52 -3.90 0.36
C ILE A 324 -12.62 -3.67 1.40
N CYS A 325 -13.78 -3.23 0.93
CA CYS A 325 -14.95 -3.01 1.77
C CYS A 325 -15.72 -4.31 1.96
N THR A 326 -15.68 -4.87 3.16
CA THR A 326 -16.36 -6.12 3.51
C THR A 326 -17.73 -5.83 4.12
N ILE A 327 -18.77 -6.55 3.69
CA ILE A 327 -20.16 -6.28 4.09
C ILE A 327 -20.92 -7.56 4.46
N SER A 328 -21.96 -7.42 5.29
CA SER A 328 -22.93 -8.51 5.54
C SER A 328 -24.12 -8.38 4.58
N PRO A 329 -24.63 -9.50 4.04
CA PRO A 329 -25.86 -9.52 3.24
C PRO A 329 -27.14 -9.38 4.09
N ALA A 330 -27.04 -9.54 5.41
CA ALA A 330 -28.17 -9.64 6.33
C ALA A 330 -28.98 -8.34 6.45
N LEU A 331 -30.31 -8.47 6.56
CA LEU A 331 -31.25 -7.36 6.70
C LEU A 331 -31.01 -6.60 8.02
N SER A 332 -30.69 -7.32 9.10
CA SER A 332 -30.32 -6.73 10.40
C SER A 332 -29.11 -5.79 10.36
N HIS A 333 -28.28 -5.89 9.31
CA HIS A 333 -27.04 -5.12 9.16
C HIS A 333 -27.08 -4.08 8.03
N VAL A 334 -28.25 -3.82 7.45
CA VAL A 334 -28.40 -2.90 6.30
C VAL A 334 -27.82 -1.52 6.53
N GLU A 335 -28.03 -0.92 7.71
CA GLU A 335 -27.52 0.42 8.01
C GLU A 335 -25.98 0.44 8.03
N GLN A 336 -25.34 -0.62 8.53
CA GLN A 336 -23.89 -0.74 8.54
C GLN A 336 -23.33 -1.02 7.14
N THR A 337 -24.02 -1.83 6.34
CA THR A 337 -23.67 -2.03 4.94
C THR A 337 -23.80 -0.71 4.16
N ARG A 338 -24.88 0.07 4.33
CA ARG A 338 -25.04 1.39 3.71
C ARG A 338 -23.94 2.37 4.08
N ASN A 339 -23.55 2.42 5.35
CA ASN A 339 -22.43 3.26 5.81
C ASN A 339 -21.12 2.85 5.14
N THR A 340 -20.86 1.55 5.03
CA THR A 340 -19.68 0.99 4.37
C THR A 340 -19.65 1.33 2.88
N LEU A 341 -20.78 1.18 2.17
CA LEU A 341 -20.88 1.51 0.75
C LEU A 341 -20.74 3.02 0.50
N THR A 342 -21.29 3.87 1.38
CA THR A 342 -21.14 5.33 1.29
C THR A 342 -19.68 5.77 1.50
N PHE A 343 -18.99 5.13 2.45
CA PHE A 343 -17.54 5.31 2.63
C PHE A 343 -16.78 4.89 1.37
N ALA A 344 -17.09 3.73 0.82
CA ALA A 344 -16.46 3.19 -0.39
C ALA A 344 -16.63 4.15 -1.59
N THR A 345 -17.84 4.71 -1.78
CA THR A 345 -18.11 5.70 -2.84
C THR A 345 -17.26 6.95 -2.69
N SER A 346 -17.07 7.43 -1.45
CA SER A 346 -16.19 8.58 -1.19
C SER A 346 -14.71 8.23 -1.45
N ALA A 347 -14.30 7.03 -1.06
CA ALA A 347 -12.92 6.59 -1.18
C ALA A 347 -12.46 6.40 -2.64
N LYS A 348 -13.37 5.95 -3.52
CA LYS A 348 -13.10 5.75 -4.95
C LYS A 348 -12.72 7.04 -5.67
N GLU A 349 -13.16 8.20 -5.17
CA GLU A 349 -12.84 9.51 -5.77
C GLU A 349 -11.54 10.13 -5.23
N VAL A 350 -10.87 9.48 -4.28
CA VAL A 350 -9.57 9.95 -3.78
C VAL A 350 -8.48 9.66 -4.81
N ILE A 351 -7.66 10.67 -5.10
CA ILE A 351 -6.53 10.60 -6.04
C ILE A 351 -5.23 10.59 -5.25
N ASN A 352 -4.38 9.61 -5.51
CA ASN A 352 -3.03 9.48 -4.99
C ASN A 352 -1.98 9.87 -6.03
N ASN A 353 -0.80 10.30 -5.56
CA ASN A 353 0.33 10.71 -6.39
C ASN A 353 1.49 9.71 -6.24
N ALA A 354 1.26 8.49 -6.70
CA ALA A 354 2.23 7.40 -6.59
C ALA A 354 3.44 7.64 -7.50
N HIS A 355 4.64 7.54 -6.93
CA HIS A 355 5.90 7.61 -7.66
C HIS A 355 6.88 6.55 -7.16
N VAL A 356 7.86 6.26 -8.01
CA VAL A 356 8.91 5.28 -7.70
C VAL A 356 9.91 5.92 -6.73
N ASN A 357 10.05 5.31 -5.57
CA ASN A 357 10.99 5.70 -4.54
C ASN A 357 12.38 5.18 -4.88
N MET A 358 13.21 6.05 -5.43
CA MET A 358 14.61 5.77 -5.70
C MET A 358 15.46 6.16 -4.51
N ILE A 359 16.24 5.21 -4.00
CA ILE A 359 17.29 5.47 -3.03
C ILE A 359 18.66 5.32 -3.69
N ILE A 360 19.54 6.26 -3.40
CA ILE A 360 20.95 6.16 -3.73
C ILE A 360 21.61 5.64 -2.46
N SER A 361 22.17 4.43 -2.48
CA SER A 361 22.86 3.89 -1.31
C SER A 361 24.06 4.78 -0.97
N ASP A 362 24.13 5.33 0.24
CA ASP A 362 25.23 6.21 0.69
C ASP A 362 26.60 5.56 0.50
N LYS A 363 26.74 4.26 0.81
CA LYS A 363 27.99 3.52 0.57
C LYS A 363 28.36 3.44 -0.91
N ARG A 364 27.38 3.27 -1.80
CA ARG A 364 27.61 3.23 -3.25
C ARG A 364 27.85 4.64 -3.81
N LEU A 365 27.17 5.66 -3.27
CA LEU A 365 27.38 7.07 -3.61
C LEU A 365 28.79 7.50 -3.20
N VAL A 366 29.23 7.20 -1.98
CA VAL A 366 30.58 7.48 -1.50
C VAL A 366 31.61 6.76 -2.37
N LYS A 367 31.44 5.47 -2.68
CA LYS A 367 32.35 4.76 -3.61
C LYS A 367 32.37 5.40 -5.01
N HIS A 368 31.23 5.82 -5.53
CA HIS A 368 31.15 6.48 -6.83
C HIS A 368 31.83 7.84 -6.83
N LEU A 369 31.56 8.66 -5.80
CA LEU A 369 32.21 9.96 -5.58
C LEU A 369 33.72 9.80 -5.42
N GLN A 370 34.19 8.81 -4.66
CA GLN A 370 35.62 8.50 -4.54
C GLN A 370 36.25 8.14 -5.89
N LYS A 371 35.56 7.36 -6.73
CA LYS A 371 36.03 7.00 -8.08
C LYS A 371 36.08 8.22 -9.00
N GLU A 372 35.08 9.10 -8.93
CA GLU A 372 35.06 10.35 -9.70
C GLU A 372 36.13 11.33 -9.24
N VAL A 373 36.36 11.47 -7.93
CA VAL A 373 37.46 12.27 -7.38
C VAL A 373 38.79 11.75 -7.92
N ALA A 374 39.05 10.44 -7.84
CA ALA A 374 40.28 9.85 -8.38
C ALA A 374 40.45 10.08 -9.89
N ARG A 375 39.35 10.03 -10.67
CA ARG A 375 39.35 10.31 -12.11
C ARG A 375 39.67 11.78 -12.41
N LEU A 376 39.07 12.71 -11.67
CA LEU A 376 39.29 14.15 -11.83
C LEU A 376 40.70 14.54 -11.39
N GLU A 377 41.20 13.98 -10.30
CA GLU A 377 42.59 14.13 -9.86
C GLU A 377 43.56 13.60 -10.92
N ALA A 378 43.30 12.42 -11.50
CA ALA A 378 44.12 11.89 -12.59
C ALA A 378 44.12 12.81 -13.83
N LYS A 379 42.96 13.38 -14.19
CA LYS A 379 42.84 14.37 -15.28
C LYS A 379 43.57 15.68 -15.01
N LEU A 380 43.59 16.15 -13.77
CA LEU A 380 44.37 17.33 -13.37
C LEU A 380 45.87 17.05 -13.35
N ARG A 381 46.27 15.79 -13.10
CA ARG A 381 47.66 15.35 -13.03
C ARG A 381 48.26 15.01 -14.39
N THR A 382 47.43 14.69 -15.39
CA THR A 382 47.80 14.72 -16.80
C THR A 382 47.60 16.16 -17.29
N PRO A 383 48.66 16.98 -17.42
CA PRO A 383 48.48 18.25 -18.12
C PRO A 383 47.98 17.89 -19.52
N GLU A 384 46.87 18.50 -19.97
CA GLU A 384 46.68 18.64 -21.41
C GLU A 384 48.02 19.11 -21.97
N PRO A 385 48.54 18.55 -23.08
CA PRO A 385 49.76 19.06 -23.68
C PRO A 385 49.52 20.53 -23.95
N THR A 386 50.05 21.35 -23.04
CA THR A 386 49.76 22.77 -22.98
C THR A 386 50.09 23.33 -24.34
N SER A 387 49.20 24.15 -24.85
CA SER A 387 49.41 25.09 -25.95
C SER A 387 50.79 25.76 -25.95
N ALA A 388 51.51 25.78 -24.82
CA ALA A 388 52.93 26.11 -24.69
C ALA A 388 53.86 25.30 -25.62
N SER A 389 53.71 23.97 -25.76
CA SER A 389 54.56 23.16 -26.64
C SER A 389 54.34 23.49 -28.12
N CYS A 390 53.09 23.80 -28.51
CA CYS A 390 52.76 24.19 -29.88
C CYS A 390 53.20 25.64 -30.18
N LEU A 391 53.02 26.57 -29.22
CA LEU A 391 53.48 27.96 -29.32
C LEU A 391 55.00 28.07 -29.40
N GLN A 392 55.74 27.23 -28.66
CA GLN A 392 57.19 27.24 -28.67
C GLN A 392 57.76 26.73 -29.99
N SER A 393 57.13 25.72 -30.60
CA SER A 393 57.45 25.26 -31.96
C SER A 393 57.15 26.34 -33.02
N LEU A 394 56.04 27.04 -32.89
CA LEU A 394 55.64 28.12 -33.81
C LEU A 394 56.51 29.38 -33.67
N LEU A 395 56.97 29.70 -32.46
CA LEU A 395 57.93 30.80 -32.22
C LEU A 395 59.30 30.49 -32.85
N MET A 396 59.78 29.26 -32.69
CA MET A 396 61.06 28.83 -33.28
C MET A 396 61.02 28.84 -34.81
N GLU A 397 59.89 28.46 -35.42
CA GLU A 397 59.69 28.53 -36.87
C GLU A 397 59.59 29.97 -37.39
N LYS A 398 59.09 30.90 -36.56
CA LYS A 398 59.02 32.33 -36.89
C LYS A 398 60.38 33.04 -36.75
N GLU A 399 61.19 32.68 -35.76
CA GLU A 399 62.56 33.21 -35.62
C GLU A 399 63.48 32.77 -36.75
N LEU A 400 63.37 31.52 -37.22
CA LEU A 400 64.11 31.03 -38.38
C LEU A 400 63.76 31.81 -39.67
N LYS A 401 62.50 32.22 -39.83
CA LYS A 401 62.02 33.02 -40.98
C LYS A 401 62.37 34.51 -40.90
N ILE A 402 62.93 34.98 -39.78
CA ILE A 402 63.39 36.37 -39.60
C ILE A 402 64.91 36.48 -39.81
N GLN A 403 65.65 35.36 -39.82
CA GLN A 403 67.09 35.29 -40.05
C GLN A 403 67.48 34.99 -41.52
N GLU A 404 66.52 34.70 -42.38
CA GLU A 404 66.62 34.80 -43.85
C GLU A 404 66.12 36.17 -44.32
#